data_AF-A0A2E2VXP2-F1
#
_entry.id   AF-A0A2E2VXP2-F1
#
_cell.length_a   1.000
_cell.length_b   1.000
_cell.length_c   1.000
_cell.angle_alpha   90.00
_cell.angle_beta   90.00
_cell.angle_gamma   90.00
#
_symmetry.space_group_name_H-M   'P 1'
#
loop_
_entity.id
_entity.type
_entity.pdbx_description
1 polymer ?
#
loop_
_entity_poly.entity_id
_entity_poly.type
_entity_poly.pdbx_seq_one_letter_code
_entity_poly.pdbx_strand_id
1 'polypeptide(L)'
;MAFNFRELNLSGVDISSAPQILQPGRYVVTITDAFIKQTRNGGSAVELSLTDVKGQGTLRAWINVNVPASQTATRIGREQLKALLIHGGHPTPDNPSDIASLKGLKVGASVQKDTYTMDGEERTGSKLKGFFDPSEIDPDTPKKPSPGTGMTESVDKDDSADEAIPF
;
A
#
# COMPACT_ATOMS: atom_id res chain seq x y z
N MET A 1 -42.25 -8.37 28.14
CA MET A 1 -41.04 -8.08 28.95
C MET A 1 -40.52 -6.72 28.54
N ALA A 2 -40.52 -5.75 29.45
CA ALA A 2 -40.10 -4.38 29.17
C ALA A 2 -38.60 -4.24 29.44
N PHE A 3 -37.86 -3.68 28.47
CA PHE A 3 -36.44 -3.37 28.61
C PHE A 3 -36.26 -2.25 29.66
N ASN A 4 -35.48 -2.50 30.71
CA ASN A 4 -35.21 -1.53 31.78
C ASN A 4 -33.80 -0.98 31.65
N PHE A 5 -33.69 0.33 31.42
CA PHE A 5 -32.41 1.02 31.21
C PHE A 5 -31.50 1.03 32.46
N ARG A 6 -32.08 0.84 33.65
CA ARG A 6 -31.34 0.84 34.93
C ARG A 6 -30.50 -0.44 35.17
N GLU A 7 -30.81 -1.52 34.48
CA GLU A 7 -30.06 -2.79 34.57
C GLU A 7 -29.04 -2.96 33.42
N LEU A 8 -28.83 -1.90 32.63
CA LEU A 8 -27.88 -1.91 31.53
C LEU A 8 -26.44 -1.88 32.08
N ASN A 9 -25.78 -3.03 32.12
CA ASN A 9 -24.37 -3.15 32.45
C ASN A 9 -23.53 -3.09 31.17
N LEU A 10 -22.71 -2.04 31.03
CA LEU A 10 -21.82 -1.80 29.88
C LEU A 10 -20.34 -2.02 30.23
N SER A 11 -20.03 -2.56 31.41
CA SER A 11 -18.65 -2.66 31.93
C SER A 11 -17.75 -3.63 31.15
N GLY A 12 -18.31 -4.46 30.27
CA GLY A 12 -17.59 -5.31 29.32
C GLY A 12 -17.82 -4.94 27.85
N VAL A 13 -18.51 -3.82 27.59
CA VAL A 13 -18.72 -3.32 26.24
C VAL A 13 -17.56 -2.39 25.94
N ASP A 14 -16.53 -2.95 25.30
CA ASP A 14 -15.48 -2.15 24.70
C ASP A 14 -16.15 -1.24 23.65
N ILE A 15 -15.94 0.07 23.77
CA ILE A 15 -16.35 1.00 22.72
C ILE A 15 -15.63 0.46 21.49
N SER A 16 -16.36 -0.08 20.52
CA SER A 16 -15.76 -0.47 19.24
C SER A 16 -15.16 0.79 18.67
N SER A 17 -13.89 1.03 18.98
CA SER A 17 -13.13 2.16 18.51
C SER A 17 -13.04 1.88 17.03
N ALA A 18 -13.98 2.46 16.29
CA ALA A 18 -14.02 2.32 14.85
C ALA A 18 -12.60 2.59 14.38
N PRO A 19 -11.94 1.63 13.71
CA PRO A 19 -10.52 1.74 13.43
C PRO A 19 -10.26 3.10 12.82
N GLN A 20 -9.46 3.92 13.50
CA GLN A 20 -9.24 5.30 13.07
C GLN A 20 -8.70 5.23 11.64
N ILE A 21 -9.45 5.80 10.69
CA ILE A 21 -9.06 5.76 9.29
C ILE A 21 -7.87 6.69 9.14
N LEU A 22 -6.77 6.17 8.57
CA LEU A 22 -5.58 6.97 8.32
C LEU A 22 -5.93 8.20 7.50
N GLN A 23 -5.54 9.39 7.97
CA GLN A 23 -5.72 10.64 7.24
C GLN A 23 -4.86 10.65 5.97
N PRO A 24 -5.14 11.52 4.98
CA PRO A 24 -4.25 11.72 3.85
C PRO A 24 -2.84 12.11 4.31
N GLY A 25 -1.84 11.37 3.86
CA GLY A 25 -0.45 11.50 4.30
C GLY A 25 0.40 10.30 3.88
N ARG A 26 1.67 10.30 4.28
CA ARG A 26 2.60 9.18 4.04
C ARG A 26 2.86 8.46 5.36
N TYR A 27 2.64 7.15 5.37
CA TYR A 27 2.73 6.33 6.58
C TYR A 27 3.51 5.04 6.30
N VAL A 28 4.14 4.49 7.34
CA VAL A 28 4.69 3.14 7.29
C VAL A 28 3.64 2.20 7.86
N VAL A 29 3.08 1.35 7.01
CA VAL A 29 2.01 0.44 7.37
C VAL A 29 2.50 -1.00 7.32
N THR A 30 1.94 -1.83 8.20
CA THR A 30 2.11 -3.28 8.22
C THR A 30 0.83 -3.92 7.70
N ILE A 31 0.98 -4.88 6.80
CA ILE A 31 -0.17 -5.67 6.31
C ILE A 31 -0.58 -6.64 7.41
N THR A 32 -1.74 -6.43 8.02
CA THR A 32 -2.27 -7.34 9.06
C THR A 32 -3.00 -8.51 8.42
N ASP A 33 -3.77 -8.24 7.37
CA ASP A 33 -4.59 -9.22 6.69
C ASP A 33 -4.61 -9.00 5.18
N ALA A 34 -4.75 -10.09 4.44
CA ALA A 34 -4.84 -10.09 2.98
C ALA A 34 -5.81 -11.20 2.55
N PHE A 35 -6.78 -10.86 1.70
CA PHE A 35 -7.82 -11.77 1.23
C PHE A 35 -8.08 -11.58 -0.25
N ILE A 36 -8.21 -12.66 -1.02
CA ILE A 36 -8.74 -12.60 -2.38
C ILE A 36 -10.26 -12.68 -2.29
N LYS A 37 -10.93 -11.69 -2.87
CA LYS A 37 -12.38 -11.66 -3.06
C LYS A 37 -12.71 -11.65 -4.54
N GLN A 38 -13.76 -12.38 -4.90
CA GLN A 38 -14.32 -12.31 -6.23
C GLN A 38 -15.16 -11.04 -6.34
N THR A 39 -14.94 -10.26 -7.40
CA THR A 39 -15.72 -9.03 -7.63
C THR A 39 -17.07 -9.39 -8.24
N ARG A 40 -18.07 -8.52 -8.06
CA ARG A 40 -19.43 -8.70 -8.61
C ARG A 40 -19.45 -8.92 -10.12
N ASN A 41 -18.42 -8.47 -10.83
CA ASN A 41 -18.28 -8.57 -12.28
C ASN A 41 -17.49 -9.83 -12.72
N GLY A 42 -17.31 -10.81 -11.84
CA GLY A 42 -16.56 -12.04 -12.14
C GLY A 42 -15.05 -11.89 -12.15
N GLY A 43 -14.52 -10.75 -11.68
CA GLY A 43 -13.09 -10.53 -11.50
C GLY A 43 -12.57 -11.00 -10.14
N SER A 44 -11.30 -10.74 -9.87
CA SER A 44 -10.64 -11.04 -8.61
C SER A 44 -9.97 -9.77 -8.09
N ALA A 45 -10.24 -9.45 -6.84
CA ALA A 45 -9.63 -8.35 -6.11
C ALA A 45 -8.95 -8.87 -4.85
N VAL A 46 -7.80 -8.29 -4.53
CA VAL A 46 -7.07 -8.55 -3.30
C VAL A 46 -7.41 -7.43 -2.34
N GLU A 47 -8.10 -7.76 -1.26
CA GLU A 47 -8.35 -6.87 -0.12
C GLU A 47 -7.18 -6.98 0.85
N LEU A 48 -6.57 -5.84 1.15
CA LEU A 48 -5.45 -5.69 2.06
C LEU A 48 -5.88 -4.83 3.24
N SER A 49 -5.68 -5.33 4.45
CA SER A 49 -5.79 -4.57 5.69
C SER A 49 -4.39 -4.12 6.10
N LEU A 50 -4.22 -2.81 6.13
CA LEU A 50 -2.98 -2.12 6.46
C LEU A 50 -3.16 -1.42 7.81
N THR A 51 -2.20 -1.56 8.72
CA THR A 51 -2.20 -0.88 10.01
C THR A 51 -0.92 -0.08 10.15
N ASP A 52 -1.03 1.19 10.52
CA ASP A 52 0.14 2.04 10.74
C ASP A 52 0.98 1.53 11.92
N VAL A 53 2.30 1.49 11.75
CA VAL A 53 3.24 0.99 12.76
C VAL A 53 3.23 1.88 14.02
N LYS A 54 2.92 3.18 13.88
CA LYS A 54 2.81 4.14 15.00
C LYS A 54 1.42 4.15 15.63
N GLY A 55 0.52 3.26 15.22
CA GLY A 55 -0.84 3.16 15.75
C GLY A 55 -1.74 4.34 15.37
N GLN A 56 -1.39 5.11 14.33
CA GLN A 56 -2.17 6.27 13.88
C GLN A 56 -3.54 5.89 13.30
N GLY A 57 -3.68 4.63 12.88
CA GLY A 57 -4.91 4.13 12.29
C GLY A 57 -4.73 2.89 11.44
N THR A 58 -5.81 2.48 10.80
CA THR A 58 -5.81 1.42 9.80
C THR A 58 -6.36 1.92 8.48
N LEU A 59 -6.03 1.22 7.40
CA LEU A 59 -6.49 1.49 6.06
C LEU A 59 -6.80 0.16 5.37
N ARG A 60 -7.91 0.11 4.65
CA ARG A 60 -8.21 -1.02 3.78
C ARG A 60 -8.00 -0.60 2.33
N ALA A 61 -7.22 -1.38 1.60
CA ALA A 61 -6.92 -1.15 0.20
C ALA A 61 -7.36 -2.34 -0.63
N TRP A 62 -8.00 -2.08 -1.77
CA TRP A 62 -8.50 -3.13 -2.67
C TRP A 62 -7.75 -3.02 -3.99
N ILE A 63 -7.06 -4.10 -4.38
CA ILE A 63 -6.27 -4.17 -5.60
C ILE A 63 -6.92 -5.17 -6.55
N ASN A 64 -7.41 -4.68 -7.69
CA ASN A 64 -8.07 -5.54 -8.67
C ASN A 64 -7.04 -6.28 -9.54
N VAL A 65 -6.69 -7.50 -9.17
CA VAL A 65 -5.70 -8.33 -9.89
C VAL A 65 -6.22 -8.94 -11.18
N ASN A 66 -7.55 -9.07 -11.31
CA ASN A 66 -8.22 -9.55 -12.50
C ASN A 66 -9.57 -8.85 -12.68
N VAL A 67 -9.75 -8.17 -13.81
CA VAL A 67 -11.01 -7.52 -14.20
C VAL A 67 -11.34 -7.98 -15.62
N PRO A 68 -12.27 -8.93 -15.81
CA PRO A 68 -12.58 -9.47 -17.13
C PRO A 68 -13.11 -8.40 -18.08
N ALA A 69 -13.80 -7.39 -17.54
CA ALA A 69 -14.33 -6.26 -18.30
C ALA A 69 -13.26 -5.25 -18.76
N SER A 70 -12.04 -5.26 -18.18
CA SER A 70 -11.00 -4.29 -18.52
C SER A 70 -9.59 -4.84 -18.30
N GLN A 71 -8.87 -5.05 -19.41
CA GLN A 71 -7.46 -5.45 -19.38
C GLN A 71 -6.57 -4.35 -18.78
N THR A 72 -6.90 -3.07 -19.00
CA THR A 72 -6.16 -1.94 -18.43
C THR A 72 -6.24 -1.94 -16.90
N ALA A 73 -7.44 -2.14 -16.34
CA ALA A 73 -7.61 -2.22 -14.89
C ALA A 73 -6.85 -3.41 -14.28
N THR A 74 -6.88 -4.55 -14.99
CA THR A 74 -6.11 -5.75 -14.63
C THR A 74 -4.61 -5.47 -14.59
N ARG A 75 -4.09 -4.77 -15.61
CA ARG A 75 -2.67 -4.39 -15.67
C ARG A 75 -2.28 -3.46 -14.53
N ILE A 76 -3.06 -2.40 -14.29
CA ILE A 76 -2.81 -1.44 -13.19
C ILE A 76 -2.84 -2.14 -11.83
N GLY A 77 -3.80 -3.05 -11.59
CA GLY A 77 -3.85 -3.78 -10.33
C GLY A 77 -2.67 -4.73 -10.14
N ARG A 78 -2.18 -5.38 -11.20
CA ARG A 78 -0.95 -6.19 -11.15
C ARG A 78 0.29 -5.33 -10.89
N GLU A 79 0.37 -4.14 -11.50
CA GLU A 79 1.44 -3.18 -11.25
C GLU A 79 1.42 -2.70 -9.78
N GLN A 80 0.26 -2.42 -9.22
CA GLN A 80 0.10 -2.05 -7.80
C GLN A 80 0.50 -3.19 -6.85
N LEU A 81 0.09 -4.43 -7.15
CA LEU A 81 0.49 -5.59 -6.35
C LEU A 81 2.00 -5.82 -6.40
N LYS A 82 2.61 -5.66 -7.59
CA LYS A 82 4.06 -5.76 -7.77
C LYS A 82 4.79 -4.68 -6.99
N ALA A 83 4.33 -3.43 -7.05
CA ALA A 83 4.90 -2.33 -6.27
C ALA A 83 4.84 -2.63 -4.76
N LEU A 84 3.71 -3.12 -4.26
CA LEU A 84 3.58 -3.54 -2.86
C LEU A 84 4.62 -4.61 -2.51
N LEU A 85 4.79 -5.64 -3.33
CA LEU A 85 5.74 -6.73 -3.06
C LEU A 85 7.20 -6.25 -3.05
N ILE A 86 7.56 -5.35 -3.98
CA ILE A 86 8.90 -4.77 -4.06
C ILE A 86 9.17 -3.91 -2.83
N HIS A 87 8.32 -2.92 -2.56
CA HIS A 87 8.51 -1.97 -1.45
C HIS A 87 8.26 -2.61 -0.07
N GLY A 88 7.41 -3.63 0.00
CA GLY A 88 7.20 -4.44 1.19
C GLY A 88 8.35 -5.40 1.50
N GLY A 89 9.34 -5.50 0.60
CA GLY A 89 10.51 -6.34 0.79
C GLY A 89 10.22 -7.83 0.67
N HIS A 90 9.29 -8.25 -0.18
CA HIS A 90 9.07 -9.68 -0.43
C HIS A 90 10.28 -10.28 -1.18
N PRO A 91 10.81 -11.45 -0.79
CA PRO A 91 11.97 -12.07 -1.44
C PRO A 91 11.68 -12.50 -2.89
N THR A 92 10.42 -12.78 -3.23
CA THR A 92 9.98 -13.14 -4.60
C THR A 92 8.91 -12.16 -5.09
N PRO A 93 9.29 -10.96 -5.56
CA PRO A 93 8.33 -9.95 -5.99
C PRO A 93 7.60 -10.30 -7.31
N ASP A 94 8.20 -11.15 -8.14
CA ASP A 94 7.59 -11.59 -9.42
C ASP A 94 6.66 -12.80 -9.28
N ASN A 95 6.79 -13.57 -8.20
CA ASN A 95 5.97 -14.75 -7.92
C ASN A 95 5.65 -14.83 -6.41
N PRO A 96 4.62 -14.10 -5.95
CA PRO A 96 4.06 -14.32 -4.62
C PRO A 96 3.37 -15.69 -4.60
N SER A 97 3.95 -16.68 -3.91
CA SER A 97 3.38 -18.03 -3.88
C SER A 97 2.01 -18.08 -3.21
N ASP A 98 1.85 -17.36 -2.10
CA ASP A 98 0.60 -17.34 -1.35
C ASP A 98 0.24 -15.92 -0.89
N ILE A 99 -1.06 -15.62 -0.80
CA ILE A 99 -1.54 -14.33 -0.31
C ILE A 99 -1.20 -14.11 1.17
N ALA A 100 -1.07 -15.19 1.94
CA ALA A 100 -0.64 -15.13 3.34
C ALA A 100 0.78 -14.59 3.48
N SER A 101 1.65 -14.75 2.47
CA SER A 101 3.02 -14.21 2.48
C SER A 101 3.07 -12.68 2.46
N LEU A 102 1.96 -12.02 2.13
CA LEU A 102 1.83 -10.56 2.23
C LEU A 102 1.63 -10.10 3.68
N LYS A 103 1.09 -10.95 4.55
CA LYS A 103 0.84 -10.59 5.96
C LYS A 103 2.16 -10.41 6.70
N GLY A 104 2.26 -9.32 7.46
CA GLY A 104 3.43 -8.94 8.23
C GLY A 104 4.46 -8.12 7.46
N LEU A 105 4.30 -7.91 6.15
CA LEU A 105 5.18 -7.02 5.39
C LEU A 105 4.96 -5.56 5.80
N LYS A 106 6.07 -4.83 5.97
CA LYS A 106 6.08 -3.40 6.24
C LYS A 106 6.35 -2.65 4.93
N VAL A 107 5.46 -1.74 4.57
CA VAL A 107 5.55 -0.97 3.32
C VAL A 107 5.19 0.49 3.59
N GLY A 108 5.82 1.40 2.84
CA GLY A 108 5.40 2.80 2.82
C GLY A 108 4.10 2.92 2.01
N ALA A 109 3.07 3.50 2.61
CA ALA A 109 1.77 3.72 1.97
C ALA A 109 1.48 5.23 1.90
N SER A 110 1.16 5.70 0.69
CA SER A 110 0.72 7.07 0.46
C SER A 110 -0.80 7.09 0.40
N VAL A 111 -1.41 7.79 1.36
CA VAL A 111 -2.85 7.92 1.53
C VAL A 111 -3.28 9.27 0.98
N GLN A 112 -4.31 9.28 0.13
CA GLN A 112 -4.96 10.49 -0.36
C GLN A 112 -6.40 10.56 0.11
N LYS A 113 -6.93 11.78 0.15
CA LYS A 113 -8.33 12.04 0.42
C LYS A 113 -9.13 11.66 -0.82
N ASP A 114 -10.15 10.84 -0.65
CA ASP A 114 -11.06 10.43 -1.71
C ASP A 114 -12.48 10.74 -1.25
N THR A 115 -13.23 11.51 -2.03
CA THR A 115 -14.62 11.86 -1.72
C THR A 115 -15.52 10.90 -2.49
N TYR A 116 -16.34 10.14 -1.79
CA TYR A 116 -17.30 9.22 -2.41
C TYR A 116 -18.70 9.52 -1.91
N THR A 117 -19.68 9.50 -2.81
CA THR A 117 -21.08 9.67 -2.46
C THR A 117 -21.64 8.32 -2.02
N MET A 118 -22.11 8.23 -0.78
CA MET A 118 -22.80 7.06 -0.26
C MET A 118 -24.16 7.52 0.26
N ASP A 119 -25.23 6.88 -0.21
CA ASP A 119 -26.61 7.20 0.19
C ASP A 119 -27.01 8.69 0.03
N GLY A 120 -26.45 9.37 -0.97
CA GLY A 120 -26.74 10.79 -1.25
C GLY A 120 -25.95 11.79 -0.39
N GLU A 121 -25.11 11.31 0.53
CA GLU A 121 -24.18 12.14 1.30
C GLU A 121 -22.75 12.01 0.76
N GLU A 122 -22.04 13.13 0.59
CA GLU A 122 -20.61 13.14 0.28
C GLU A 122 -19.81 12.71 1.51
N ARG A 123 -19.22 11.53 1.45
CA ARG A 123 -18.32 11.02 2.48
C ARG A 123 -16.88 11.24 2.06
N THR A 124 -16.09 11.78 2.98
CA THR A 124 -14.64 11.81 2.83
C THR A 124 -14.06 10.50 3.33
N GLY A 125 -13.46 9.73 2.45
CA GLY A 125 -12.65 8.57 2.74
C GLY A 125 -11.17 8.81 2.53
N SER A 126 -10.42 7.78 2.89
CA SER A 126 -8.99 7.70 2.65
C SER A 126 -8.72 6.58 1.67
N LYS A 127 -7.96 6.88 0.63
CA LYS A 127 -7.63 5.94 -0.44
C LYS A 127 -6.13 5.80 -0.57
N LEU A 128 -5.69 4.57 -0.74
CA LEU A 128 -4.31 4.29 -1.06
C LEU A 128 -3.99 4.78 -2.48
N LYS A 129 -3.08 5.74 -2.60
CA LYS A 129 -2.61 6.30 -3.88
C LYS A 129 -1.46 5.49 -4.46
N GLY A 130 -0.57 5.00 -3.61
CA GLY A 130 0.60 4.25 -4.05
C GLY A 130 1.43 3.74 -2.87
N PHE A 131 2.39 2.89 -3.22
CA PHE A 131 3.38 2.32 -2.30
C PHE A 131 4.74 2.97 -2.56
N PHE A 132 5.55 3.10 -1.52
CA PHE A 132 6.93 3.58 -1.59
C PHE A 132 7.78 2.86 -0.52
N ASP A 133 9.09 3.03 -0.57
CA ASP A 133 9.99 2.39 0.37
C ASP A 133 9.80 2.92 1.80
N PRO A 134 9.57 2.04 2.80
CA PRO A 134 9.32 2.48 4.18
C PRO A 134 10.51 3.28 4.75
N SER A 135 11.71 3.07 4.24
CA SER A 135 12.93 3.80 4.59
C SER A 135 12.91 5.30 4.20
N GLU A 136 11.99 5.75 3.34
CA GLU A 136 11.84 7.19 3.04
C GLU A 136 11.15 7.98 4.17
N ILE A 137 10.38 7.29 5.02
CA ILE A 137 9.59 7.93 6.10
C ILE A 137 10.13 7.59 7.48
N ASP A 138 10.69 6.40 7.67
CA ASP A 138 11.21 5.98 8.96
C ASP A 138 12.65 5.41 8.81
N PRO A 139 13.69 6.15 9.27
CA PRO A 139 15.08 5.77 9.08
C PRO A 139 15.50 4.53 9.90
N ASP A 140 14.64 4.06 10.82
CA ASP A 140 14.87 2.87 11.65
C ASP A 140 14.50 1.56 10.92
N THR A 141 13.88 1.64 9.74
CA THR A 141 13.53 0.47 8.93
C THR A 141 14.71 0.07 8.04
N PRO A 142 15.22 -1.19 8.11
CA PRO A 142 16.39 -1.59 7.34
C PRO A 142 16.15 -1.41 5.84
N LYS A 143 16.96 -0.54 5.21
CA LYS A 143 16.99 -0.32 3.75
C LYS A 143 17.17 -1.66 3.05
N LYS A 144 16.19 -2.07 2.25
CA LYS A 144 16.44 -3.09 1.22
C LYS A 144 17.05 -2.42 -0.01
N PRO A 145 18.03 -3.05 -0.67
CA PRO A 145 18.59 -2.54 -1.91
C PRO A 145 17.50 -2.59 -2.99
N SER A 146 17.14 -1.42 -3.52
CA SER A 146 16.28 -1.30 -4.70
C SER A 146 16.90 -2.08 -5.86
N PRO A 147 16.17 -2.98 -6.55
CA PRO A 147 16.62 -3.52 -7.82
C PRO A 147 16.39 -2.46 -8.90
N GLY A 148 17.29 -1.48 -9.02
CA GLY A 148 17.16 -0.46 -10.05
C GLY A 148 17.92 0.84 -9.83
N THR A 149 19.21 0.79 -9.53
CA THR A 149 20.14 1.87 -9.90
C THR A 149 21.46 1.22 -10.27
N GLY A 150 21.49 0.65 -11.48
CA GLY A 150 22.74 0.43 -12.16
C GLY A 150 23.38 1.80 -12.42
N MET A 151 24.56 1.97 -11.85
CA MET A 151 25.66 2.81 -12.32
C MET A 151 25.36 3.74 -13.50
N THR A 152 25.43 5.04 -13.24
CA THR A 152 26.30 5.93 -14.02
C THR A 152 26.78 7.04 -13.10
N GLU A 153 27.90 6.79 -12.43
CA GLU A 153 28.74 7.80 -11.80
C GLU A 153 29.96 7.98 -12.72
N SER A 154 30.06 9.16 -13.34
CA SER A 154 31.28 9.80 -13.87
C SER A 154 30.82 11.08 -14.56
N VAL A 155 30.58 12.17 -13.82
CA VAL A 155 31.57 13.25 -13.56
C VAL A 155 32.06 13.89 -14.86
N ASP A 156 31.47 15.03 -15.19
CA ASP A 156 31.98 16.07 -16.07
C ASP A 156 33.43 16.44 -15.79
N LYS A 157 34.27 16.54 -16.84
CA LYS A 157 35.20 17.66 -17.01
C LYS A 157 35.80 17.74 -18.44
N ASP A 158 35.35 18.77 -19.16
CA ASP A 158 36.14 19.76 -19.93
C ASP A 158 37.54 19.43 -20.49
N ASP A 159 37.65 19.68 -21.80
CA ASP A 159 38.62 20.59 -22.45
C ASP A 159 39.95 20.06 -23.05
N SER A 160 40.05 20.32 -24.36
CA SER A 160 41.24 20.62 -25.20
C SER A 160 42.38 19.62 -25.45
N ALA A 161 42.63 19.42 -26.75
CA ALA A 161 43.91 19.34 -27.50
C ALA A 161 43.81 18.23 -28.57
N ASP A 162 43.57 18.55 -29.83
CA ASP A 162 44.56 19.03 -30.82
C ASP A 162 45.79 18.12 -30.96
N GLU A 163 46.04 17.75 -32.22
CA GLU A 163 47.33 17.39 -32.80
C GLU A 163 47.75 15.89 -32.95
N ALA A 164 48.15 15.62 -34.20
CA ALA A 164 49.10 14.60 -34.68
C ALA A 164 48.72 13.11 -34.63
N ILE A 165 48.34 12.58 -35.80
CA ILE A 165 48.56 11.18 -36.18
C ILE A 165 49.98 11.08 -36.79
N PRO A 166 50.91 10.29 -36.23
CA PRO A 166 52.11 9.92 -36.95
C PRO A 166 52.11 8.43 -37.36
N PHE A 167 52.77 8.22 -38.51
CA PHE A 167 53.17 6.99 -39.21
C PHE A 167 52.15 6.31 -40.12
#